data_AF-A0A0F2S0C4-F1
#
_entry.id   AF-A0A0F2S0C4-F1
#
_cell.length_a   1.000
_cell.length_b   1.000
_cell.length_c   1.000
_cell.angle_alpha   90.00
_cell.angle_beta   90.00
_cell.angle_gamma   90.00
#
_symmetry.space_group_name_H-M   'P 1'
#
loop_
_entity.id
_entity.type
_entity.pdbx_description
1 polymer ?
#
loop_
_entity_poly.entity_id
_entity_poly.type
_entity_poly.pdbx_seq_one_letter_code
_entity_poly.pdbx_strand_id
1 'polypeptide(L)' 'MSEGPVNLNRVRKQKARAADKARAEENAARFGRTKAQKAIEQAQADKARVALDDHRLDKD' A
#
# COMPACT_ATOMS: atom_id res chain seq x y z
N MET A 1 34.90 -15.96 5.77
CA MET A 1 35.02 -14.72 6.56
C MET A 1 35.34 -13.61 5.58
N SER A 2 34.57 -12.53 5.50
CA SER A 2 34.77 -11.52 4.45
C SER A 2 36.04 -10.70 4.71
N GLU A 3 37.17 -11.12 4.16
CA GLU A 3 38.42 -10.37 4.09
C GLU A 3 38.32 -9.33 2.97
N GLY A 4 38.00 -8.08 3.36
CA GLY A 4 37.99 -6.94 2.45
C GLY A 4 37.32 -5.72 3.08
N PRO A 5 37.69 -4.49 2.67
CA PRO A 5 37.15 -3.27 3.24
C PRO A 5 35.62 -3.18 3.04
N VAL A 6 34.89 -2.99 4.15
CA VAL A 6 33.42 -2.92 4.14
C VAL A 6 32.95 -1.56 3.64
N ASN A 7 32.16 -1.55 2.57
CA ASN A 7 31.55 -0.32 2.06
C ASN A 7 30.41 0.14 2.98
N LEU A 8 30.70 1.13 3.83
CA LEU A 8 29.76 1.70 4.79
C LEU A 8 28.52 2.32 4.13
N ASN A 9 28.62 2.83 2.90
CA ASN A 9 27.48 3.39 2.18
C ASN A 9 26.47 2.30 1.79
N ARG A 10 26.96 1.12 1.39
CA ARG A 10 26.10 -0.04 1.11
C ARG A 10 25.36 -0.48 2.37
N VAL A 11 26.07 -0.57 3.50
CA VAL A 11 25.48 -0.96 4.80
C VAL A 11 24.43 0.06 5.26
N ARG A 12 24.73 1.36 5.17
CA ARG A 12 23.75 2.43 5.48
C ARG A 12 22.51 2.34 4.61
N LYS A 13 22.66 2.15 3.30
CA LYS A 13 21.54 1.97 2.37
C LYS A 13 20.71 0.73 2.68
N GLN A 14 21.36 -0.38 3.03
CA GLN A 14 20.66 -1.60 3.45
C GLN A 14 19.86 -1.37 4.73
N LYS A 15 20.44 -0.70 5.74
CA LYS A 15 19.75 -0.34 6.99
C LYS A 15 18.54 0.55 6.73
N ALA A 16 18.67 1.57 5.88
CA ALA A 16 17.57 2.46 5.52
C ALA A 16 16.42 1.68 4.85
N ARG A 17 16.73 0.85 3.86
CA ARG A 17 15.72 0.00 3.18
C ARG A 17 15.02 -0.96 4.13
N ALA A 18 15.76 -1.56 5.08
CA ALA A 18 15.18 -2.43 6.10
C ALA A 18 14.22 -1.67 7.03
N ALA A 19 14.59 -0.47 7.46
CA ALA A 19 13.72 0.39 8.27
C ALA A 19 12.44 0.82 7.50
N ASP A 20 12.57 1.14 6.22
CA ASP A 20 11.43 1.47 5.36
C ASP A 20 10.46 0.29 5.22
N LYS A 21 11.01 -0.92 5.03
CA LYS A 21 10.21 -2.15 4.94
C LYS A 21 9.48 -2.44 6.25
N ALA A 22 10.15 -2.35 7.39
CA ALA A 22 9.54 -2.55 8.70
C ALA A 22 8.38 -1.57 8.96
N ARG A 23 8.57 -0.28 8.62
CA ARG A 23 7.49 0.72 8.72
C ARG A 23 6.33 0.41 7.79
N ALA A 24 6.61 -0.08 6.58
CA ALA A 24 5.55 -0.47 5.64
C ALA A 24 4.75 -1.67 6.14
N GLU A 25 5.42 -2.67 6.74
CA GLU A 25 4.78 -3.83 7.36
C GLU A 25 3.94 -3.43 8.59
N GLU A 26 4.48 -2.56 9.45
CA GLU A 26 3.75 -1.99 10.60
C GLU A 26 2.51 -1.22 10.15
N ASN A 27 2.61 -0.44 9.08
CA ASN A 27 1.46 0.26 8.49
C ASN A 27 0.46 -0.71 7.85
N ALA A 28 0.93 -1.78 7.20
CA ALA A 28 0.06 -2.81 6.65
C ALA A 28 -0.71 -3.54 7.77
N ALA A 29 -0.05 -3.86 8.88
CA ALA A 29 -0.66 -4.48 10.05
C ALA A 29 -1.64 -3.52 10.77
N ARG A 30 -1.26 -2.26 10.97
CA ARG A 30 -2.07 -1.26 11.69
C ARG A 30 -3.29 -0.81 10.91
N PHE A 31 -3.14 -0.57 9.62
CA PHE A 31 -4.19 0.03 8.81
C PHE A 31 -4.92 -0.98 7.93
N GLY A 32 -4.48 -2.25 7.90
CA GLY A 32 -5.15 -3.42 7.32
C GLY A 32 -5.32 -3.40 5.80
N ARG A 33 -5.22 -2.23 5.16
CA ARG A 33 -5.45 -2.01 3.73
C ARG A 33 -4.32 -1.19 3.14
N THR A 34 -3.63 -1.78 2.17
CA THR A 34 -2.63 -1.10 1.35
C THR A 34 -3.28 -0.05 0.44
N LYS A 35 -2.49 0.90 -0.09
CA LYS A 35 -3.02 1.90 -1.05
C LYS A 35 -3.68 1.26 -2.27
N ALA A 36 -3.11 0.17 -2.79
CA ALA A 36 -3.66 -0.56 -3.93
C ALA A 36 -5.02 -1.19 -3.60
N GLN A 37 -5.15 -1.82 -2.42
CA GLN A 37 -6.43 -2.37 -1.97
C GLN A 37 -7.49 -1.28 -1.78
N LYS A 38 -7.12 -0.15 -1.17
CA LYS A 38 -8.04 1.00 -1.05
C LYS A 38 -8.52 1.51 -2.41
N ALA A 39 -7.65 1.56 -3.41
CA ALA A 39 -8.02 2.00 -4.75
C ALA A 39 -9.00 1.02 -5.43
N ILE A 40 -8.77 -0.29 -5.28
CA ILE A 40 -9.67 -1.32 -5.80
C ILE A 40 -11.02 -1.26 -5.10
N GLU A 41 -11.05 -1.18 -3.77
CA GLU A 41 -12.29 -1.05 -2.99
C GLU A 41 -13.08 0.20 -3.38
N GLN A 42 -12.39 1.34 -3.55
CA GLN A 42 -13.03 2.57 -3.99
C GLN A 42 -13.66 2.43 -5.37
N ALA A 43 -12.92 1.88 -6.34
CA ALA A 43 -13.43 1.63 -7.69
C ALA A 43 -14.63 0.66 -7.69
N GLN A 44 -14.62 -0.36 -6.82
CA GLN A 44 -15.75 -1.28 -6.64
C GLN A 44 -16.96 -0.58 -6.03
N ALA A 45 -16.75 0.25 -5.01
CA ALA A 45 -17.81 1.03 -4.37
C ALA A 45 -18.45 2.04 -5.35
N ASP A 46 -17.63 2.72 -6.15
CA ASP A 46 -18.12 3.66 -7.17
C ASP A 46 -18.91 2.95 -8.26
N LYS A 47 -18.44 1.78 -8.73
CA LYS A 47 -19.19 0.96 -9.69
C LYS A 47 -20.52 0.50 -9.12
N ALA A 48 -20.55 0.07 -7.86
CA ALA A 48 -21.78 -0.34 -7.19
C ALA A 48 -22.76 0.83 -7.03
N ARG A 49 -22.26 2.03 -6.70
CA ARG A 49 -23.07 3.24 -6.61
C ARG A 49 -23.70 3.60 -7.95
N VAL A 50 -22.90 3.64 -9.02
CA VAL A 50 -23.42 3.92 -10.38
C VAL A 50 -24.45 2.89 -10.79
N ALA A 51 -24.20 1.59 -10.56
CA ALA A 51 -25.17 0.55 -10.87
C ALA A 51 -26.49 0.73 -10.09
N LEU A 52 -26.42 1.09 -8.80
CA LEU A 52 -27.61 1.37 -8.01
C LEU A 52 -28.36 2.62 -8.50
N ASP A 53 -27.64 3.68 -8.86
CA ASP A 53 -28.20 4.91 -9.41
C ASP A 53 -28.90 4.63 -10.76
N ASP A 54 -28.29 3.84 -11.66
CA ASP A 54 -28.88 3.42 -12.94
C ASP A 54 -30.17 2.59 -12.75
N HIS A 55 -30.26 1.86 -11.64
CA HIS A 55 -31.44 1.06 -11.29
C HIS A 55 -32.50 1.82 -10.48
N ARG A 56 -32.26 3.07 -10.08
CA ARG A 56 -33.31 3.89 -9.44
C ARG A 56 -34.32 4.35 -10.49
N LEU A 57 -35.58 4.03 -10.24
CA LEU A 57 -36.72 4.43 -11.08
C LEU A 57 -37.16 5.89 -10.84
N ASP A 58 -36.63 6.53 -9.79
CA ASP A 58 -36.96 7.91 -9.45
C ASP A 58 -36.06 8.87 -10.23
N LYS A 59 -36.50 9.20 -11.44
CA LYS A 59 -36.24 10.51 -12.03
C LYS A 59 -37.38 11.41 -11.59
N ASP A 60 -37.09 12.42 -10.77
CA ASP A 60 -37.86 13.66 -10.88
C ASP A 60 -37.69 14.23 -12.30
#